data_AF-A0A537Y7M3-F1
#
_entry.id   AF-A0A537Y7M3-F1
#
_cell.length_a   1.000
_cell.length_b   1.000
_cell.length_c   1.000
_cell.angle_alpha   90.00
_cell.angle_beta   90.00
_cell.angle_gamma   90.00
#
_symmetry.space_group_name_H-M   'P 1'
#
loop_
_entity.id
_entity.type
_entity.pdbx_description
1 polymer ?
#
loop_
_entity_poly.entity_id
_entity_poly.type
_entity_poly.pdbx_seq_one_letter_code
_entity_poly.pdbx_strand_id
1 'polypeptide(L)'
;MKIARVARGGAISFGVIEGDEVAELDGPPVGGLRFTGNRAPLADCRLLAPVLPSKVIAVGLNYPSVAESIGLPIPEEPLLSLKPSTSVIGPEDPIRKPRDVAILEHEAELAVVVNGLVRNADEEAAEAAILGYTCANDLTSRDLREREGQWTRAKGYDGFCPLGPWIETALEPLGLRLRARVNGAVRQDANTKEMV
;
A
#
# COMPACT_ATOMS: atom_id res chain seq x y z
N MET A 1 -0.33 2.77 16.40
CA MET A 1 -1.54 3.61 16.23
C MET A 1 -2.07 3.35 14.84
N LYS A 2 -3.40 3.44 14.64
CA LYS A 2 -4.03 3.21 13.33
C LYS A 2 -4.43 4.53 12.71
N ILE A 3 -3.58 5.09 11.83
CA ILE A 3 -3.86 6.35 11.15
C ILE A 3 -4.67 6.06 9.88
N ALA A 4 -5.84 6.68 9.76
CA ALA A 4 -6.73 6.53 8.61
C ALA A 4 -7.05 7.89 7.98
N ARG A 5 -7.50 7.85 6.73
CA ARG A 5 -8.23 8.94 6.11
C ARG A 5 -9.68 8.49 5.94
N VAL A 6 -10.63 9.31 6.37
CA VAL A 6 -12.04 8.96 6.42
C VAL A 6 -12.89 9.99 5.69
N ALA A 7 -13.98 9.53 5.09
CA ALA A 7 -15.06 10.40 4.62
C ALA A 7 -16.28 10.23 5.54
N ARG A 8 -16.84 11.35 6.01
CA ARG A 8 -18.04 11.41 6.85
C ARG A 8 -18.84 12.67 6.54
N GLY A 9 -20.13 12.54 6.28
CA GLY A 9 -21.01 13.70 6.04
C GLY A 9 -20.57 14.63 4.90
N GLY A 10 -19.87 14.11 3.90
CA GLY A 10 -19.31 14.88 2.78
C GLY A 10 -17.96 15.56 3.05
N ALA A 11 -17.45 15.51 4.28
CA ALA A 11 -16.11 15.97 4.63
C ALA A 11 -15.11 14.81 4.59
N ILE A 12 -13.84 15.15 4.33
CA ILE A 12 -12.71 14.22 4.40
C ILE A 12 -11.74 14.73 5.45
N SER A 13 -11.31 13.86 6.35
CA SER A 13 -10.30 14.17 7.35
C SER A 13 -9.34 13.00 7.57
N PHE A 14 -8.19 13.30 8.15
CA PHE A 14 -7.33 12.29 8.73
C PHE A 14 -7.76 12.04 10.17
N GLY A 15 -7.48 10.84 10.69
CA GLY A 15 -7.81 10.49 12.07
C GLY A 15 -7.01 9.30 12.56
N VAL A 16 -7.02 9.10 13.88
CA VAL A 16 -6.52 7.89 14.53
C VAL A 16 -7.70 7.04 14.96
N ILE A 17 -7.71 5.77 14.55
CA ILE A 17 -8.73 4.80 14.96
C ILE A 17 -8.38 4.29 16.36
N GLU A 18 -9.31 4.48 17.27
CA GLU A 18 -9.23 4.06 18.67
C GLU A 18 -10.53 3.35 19.04
N GLY A 19 -10.47 2.01 19.16
CA GLY A 19 -11.69 1.22 19.35
C GLY A 19 -12.64 1.34 18.17
N ASP A 20 -13.85 1.83 18.46
CA ASP A 20 -14.93 2.08 17.50
C ASP A 20 -15.07 3.55 17.11
N GLU A 21 -14.08 4.39 17.44
CA GLU A 21 -14.05 5.81 17.09
C GLU A 21 -12.86 6.19 16.22
N VAL A 22 -12.99 7.34 15.56
CA VAL A 22 -11.95 8.05 14.84
C VAL A 22 -11.72 9.39 15.54
N ALA A 23 -10.56 9.56 16.14
CA ALA A 23 -10.10 10.85 16.67
C ALA A 23 -9.51 11.69 15.54
N GLU A 24 -10.15 12.80 15.21
CA GLU A 24 -9.83 13.61 14.04
C GLU A 24 -8.50 14.37 14.21
N LEU A 25 -7.72 14.41 13.12
CA LEU A 25 -6.46 15.15 13.02
C LEU A 25 -6.64 16.46 12.26
N ASP A 26 -5.96 17.50 12.74
CA ASP A 26 -5.80 18.80 12.11
C ASP A 26 -4.74 18.73 10.99
N GLY A 27 -5.14 18.07 9.90
CA GLY A 27 -4.33 17.89 8.69
C GLY A 27 -3.64 16.52 8.59
N PRO A 28 -2.77 16.34 7.58
CA PRO A 28 -2.05 15.09 7.36
C PRO A 28 -1.10 14.75 8.53
N PRO A 29 -0.80 13.45 8.74
CA PRO A 29 0.10 13.00 9.83
C PRO A 29 1.59 13.37 9.59
N VAL A 30 1.89 14.07 8.50
CA VAL A 30 3.27 14.40 8.12
C VAL A 30 3.84 15.45 9.06
N GLY A 31 4.98 15.15 9.67
CA GLY A 31 5.60 16.05 10.66
C GLY A 31 4.94 16.03 12.04
N GLY A 32 4.05 15.08 12.32
CA GLY A 32 3.46 14.84 13.64
C GLY A 32 1.93 14.84 13.64
N LEU A 33 1.35 14.32 14.72
CA LEU A 33 -0.10 14.25 14.90
C LEU A 33 -0.60 15.45 15.71
N ARG A 34 -1.56 16.21 15.17
CA ARG A 34 -2.29 17.25 15.90
C ARG A 34 -3.77 16.88 15.89
N PHE A 35 -4.39 16.75 17.05
CA PHE A 35 -5.81 16.41 17.17
C PHE A 35 -6.68 17.67 17.20
N THR A 36 -7.84 17.62 16.56
CA THR A 36 -8.84 18.71 16.64
C THR A 36 -9.63 18.68 17.95
N GLY A 37 -9.63 17.52 18.63
CA GLY A 37 -10.52 17.22 19.77
C GLY A 37 -11.85 16.60 19.36
N ASN A 38 -12.19 16.61 18.06
CA ASN A 38 -13.39 15.95 17.56
C ASN A 38 -13.19 14.43 17.46
N ARG A 39 -14.28 13.71 17.70
CA ARG A 39 -14.36 12.26 17.53
C ARG A 39 -15.62 11.89 16.76
N ALA A 40 -15.55 10.78 16.05
CA ALA A 40 -16.65 10.25 15.26
C ALA A 40 -16.70 8.72 15.40
N PRO A 41 -17.89 8.10 15.55
CA PRO A 41 -18.01 6.66 15.39
C PRO A 41 -17.43 6.19 14.05
N LEU A 42 -16.56 5.19 14.09
CA LEU A 42 -15.96 4.56 12.90
C LEU A 42 -17.03 3.98 11.98
N ALA A 43 -18.15 3.52 12.53
CA ALA A 43 -19.28 3.00 11.77
C ALA A 43 -19.95 4.05 10.86
N ASP A 44 -19.81 5.34 11.19
CA ASP A 44 -20.32 6.46 10.38
C ASP A 44 -19.31 6.93 9.32
N CYS A 45 -18.11 6.33 9.29
CA CYS A 45 -17.00 6.75 8.47
C CYS A 45 -16.74 5.73 7.35
N ARG A 46 -16.54 6.24 6.13
CA ARG A 46 -15.97 5.43 5.04
C ARG A 46 -14.45 5.57 5.04
N LEU A 47 -13.74 4.46 5.15
CA LEU A 47 -12.27 4.44 5.02
C LEU A 47 -11.87 4.78 3.58
N LEU A 48 -10.85 5.62 3.43
CA LEU A 48 -10.20 5.94 2.16
C LEU A 48 -8.79 5.35 2.17
N ALA A 49 -8.05 5.47 1.06
CA ALA A 49 -6.62 5.19 1.08
C ALA A 49 -5.98 6.00 2.22
N PRO A 50 -5.08 5.45 3.05
CA PRO A 50 -4.68 6.14 4.28
C PRO A 50 -3.65 7.26 4.05
N VAL A 51 -3.11 7.37 2.83
CA VAL A 51 -2.11 8.37 2.44
C VAL A 51 -2.48 9.00 1.09
N LEU A 52 -1.99 10.21 0.84
CA LEU A 52 -2.00 10.87 -0.47
C LEU A 52 -0.55 10.90 -0.97
N PRO A 53 -0.06 9.80 -1.57
CA PRO A 53 1.37 9.69 -1.85
C PRO A 53 1.74 10.60 -3.03
N SER A 54 2.93 11.20 -2.97
CA SER A 54 3.50 11.90 -4.14
C SER A 54 3.96 10.93 -5.22
N LYS A 55 4.31 9.70 -4.82
CA LYS A 55 4.74 8.59 -5.68
C LYS A 55 4.55 7.28 -4.93
N VAL A 56 4.40 6.18 -5.66
CA VAL A 56 4.49 4.81 -5.13
C VAL A 56 5.65 4.13 -5.83
N ILE A 57 6.55 3.55 -5.04
CA ILE A 57 7.70 2.77 -5.52
C ILE A 57 7.43 1.32 -5.13
N ALA A 58 7.44 0.43 -6.11
CA ALA A 58 7.26 -1.00 -5.92
C ALA A 58 8.59 -1.74 -6.14
N VAL A 59 8.81 -2.79 -5.37
CA VAL A 59 10.00 -3.65 -5.43
C VAL A 59 9.60 -4.98 -6.04
N GLY A 60 10.20 -5.33 -7.18
CA GLY A 60 9.99 -6.61 -7.85
C GLY A 60 10.94 -7.68 -7.31
N LEU A 61 10.50 -8.94 -7.39
CA LEU A 61 11.31 -10.14 -7.08
C LEU A 61 11.89 -10.18 -5.65
N ASN A 62 11.16 -9.63 -4.68
CA ASN A 62 11.60 -9.53 -3.29
C ASN A 62 11.26 -10.76 -2.42
N TYR A 63 10.84 -11.86 -3.05
CA TYR A 63 10.52 -13.13 -2.38
C TYR A 63 11.05 -14.29 -3.24
N PRO A 64 11.76 -15.27 -2.65
CA PRO A 64 12.28 -16.44 -3.38
C PRO A 64 11.22 -17.18 -4.19
N SER A 65 10.03 -17.36 -3.61
CA SER A 65 8.90 -18.05 -4.26
C SER A 65 8.42 -17.35 -5.53
N VAL A 66 8.52 -16.01 -5.59
CA VAL A 66 8.16 -15.24 -6.78
C VAL A 66 9.19 -15.47 -7.87
N ALA A 67 10.48 -15.40 -7.54
CA ALA A 67 11.57 -15.63 -8.48
C ALA A 67 11.54 -17.06 -9.05
N GLU A 68 11.32 -18.06 -8.21
CA GLU A 68 11.11 -19.46 -8.59
C GLU A 68 9.92 -19.62 -9.56
N SER A 69 8.80 -18.96 -9.28
CA SER A 69 7.57 -19.09 -10.10
C SER A 69 7.72 -18.63 -11.55
N ILE A 70 8.69 -17.75 -11.82
CA ILE A 70 8.98 -17.22 -13.16
C ILE A 70 10.34 -17.67 -13.68
N GLY A 71 11.05 -18.53 -12.95
CA GLY A 71 12.35 -19.08 -13.34
C GLY A 71 13.47 -18.04 -13.45
N LEU A 72 13.41 -16.97 -12.67
CA LEU A 72 14.45 -15.94 -12.61
C LEU A 72 15.26 -16.04 -11.32
N PRO A 73 16.54 -15.67 -11.32
CA PRO A 73 17.30 -15.52 -10.08
C PRO A 73 16.79 -14.30 -9.29
N ILE A 74 17.07 -14.30 -7.99
CA ILE A 74 16.91 -13.09 -7.19
C ILE A 74 17.93 -12.04 -7.65
N PRO A 75 17.51 -10.80 -7.95
CA PRO A 75 18.43 -9.73 -8.32
C PRO A 75 19.45 -9.40 -7.22
N GLU A 76 20.67 -9.03 -7.61
CA GLU A 76 21.69 -8.52 -6.67
C GLU A 76 21.35 -7.12 -6.13
N GLU A 77 20.59 -6.33 -6.91
CA GLU A 77 20.10 -5.00 -6.53
C GLU A 77 18.56 -4.95 -6.63
N PRO A 78 17.85 -4.21 -5.76
CA PRO A 78 16.41 -4.11 -5.79
C PRO A 78 15.85 -3.63 -7.14
N LEU A 79 14.94 -4.40 -7.71
CA LEU A 79 14.31 -4.06 -8.99
C LEU A 79 13.11 -3.12 -8.76
N LEU A 80 13.30 -1.83 -9.02
CA LEU A 80 12.31 -0.81 -8.71
C LEU A 80 11.40 -0.48 -9.90
N SER A 81 10.13 -0.21 -9.60
CA SER A 81 9.18 0.39 -10.55
C SER A 81 8.35 1.49 -9.89
N LEU A 82 7.84 2.41 -10.71
CA LEU A 82 7.00 3.51 -10.25
C LEU A 82 5.55 3.28 -10.63
N LYS A 83 4.64 3.45 -9.67
CA LYS A 83 3.21 3.64 -9.94
C LYS A 83 2.85 5.12 -9.73
N PRO A 84 2.07 5.72 -10.64
CA PRO A 84 1.59 7.09 -10.46
C PRO A 84 0.63 7.14 -9.26
N SER A 85 0.60 8.27 -8.55
CA SER A 85 -0.30 8.47 -7.41
C SER A 85 -1.78 8.37 -7.79
N THR A 86 -2.13 8.62 -9.06
CA THR A 86 -3.48 8.44 -9.61
C THR A 86 -3.95 6.98 -9.64
N SER A 87 -3.04 6.01 -9.55
CA SER A 87 -3.40 4.60 -9.44
C SER A 87 -3.98 4.22 -8.07
N VAL A 88 -3.82 5.09 -7.05
CA VAL A 88 -4.18 4.78 -5.67
C VAL A 88 -5.68 4.88 -5.44
N ILE A 89 -6.25 3.82 -4.86
CA ILE A 89 -7.64 3.78 -4.39
C ILE A 89 -7.70 3.23 -2.95
N GLY A 90 -8.80 3.53 -2.26
CA GLY A 90 -8.98 3.12 -0.88
C GLY A 90 -9.56 1.71 -0.72
N PRO A 91 -9.79 1.30 0.53
CA PRO A 91 -10.55 0.10 0.85
C PRO A 91 -11.93 0.15 0.19
N GLU A 92 -12.37 -1.01 -0.33
CA GLU A 92 -13.70 -1.21 -0.95
C GLU A 92 -13.97 -0.38 -2.21
N ASP A 93 -13.05 0.50 -2.63
CA ASP A 93 -13.17 1.17 -3.92
C ASP A 93 -13.05 0.14 -5.06
N PRO A 94 -13.86 0.27 -6.13
CA PRO A 94 -13.93 -0.73 -7.18
C PRO A 94 -12.69 -0.68 -8.08
N ILE A 95 -12.10 -1.85 -8.34
CA ILE A 95 -11.07 -2.02 -9.37
C ILE A 95 -11.77 -2.14 -10.73
N ARG A 96 -11.61 -1.13 -11.59
CA ARG A 96 -12.19 -1.12 -12.94
C ARG A 96 -11.16 -1.62 -13.94
N LYS A 97 -11.22 -2.91 -14.31
CA LYS A 97 -10.31 -3.50 -15.30
C LYS A 97 -10.39 -2.73 -16.64
N PRO A 98 -9.29 -2.13 -17.11
CA PRO A 98 -9.26 -1.47 -18.41
C PRO A 98 -9.58 -2.44 -19.55
N ARG A 99 -10.14 -1.93 -20.65
CA ARG A 99 -10.56 -2.75 -21.79
C ARG A 99 -9.39 -3.46 -22.49
N ASP A 100 -8.22 -2.82 -22.49
CA ASP A 100 -7.00 -3.28 -23.15
C ASP A 100 -6.14 -4.21 -22.27
N VAL A 101 -6.52 -4.40 -21.00
CA VAL A 101 -5.87 -5.37 -20.10
C VAL A 101 -6.51 -6.73 -20.31
N ALA A 102 -5.80 -7.70 -20.88
CA ALA A 102 -6.31 -9.04 -21.04
C ALA A 102 -6.27 -9.83 -19.73
N ILE A 103 -5.12 -9.77 -19.03
CA ILE A 103 -4.82 -10.57 -17.84
C ILE A 103 -4.47 -9.62 -16.70
N LEU A 104 -5.39 -9.46 -15.75
CA LEU A 104 -5.19 -8.66 -14.55
C LEU A 104 -4.81 -9.57 -13.37
N GLU A 105 -3.65 -9.34 -12.78
CA GLU A 105 -3.13 -10.07 -11.64
C GLU A 105 -3.13 -9.22 -10.37
N HIS A 106 -3.23 -9.89 -9.24
CA HIS A 106 -3.09 -9.31 -7.90
C HIS A 106 -1.73 -9.70 -7.34
N GLU A 107 -1.14 -8.77 -6.60
CA GLU A 107 0.14 -8.93 -5.91
C GLU A 107 -0.07 -8.33 -4.52
N ALA A 108 -0.34 -9.16 -3.51
CA ALA A 108 -0.53 -8.66 -2.16
C ALA A 108 0.82 -8.29 -1.57
N GLU A 109 0.95 -7.06 -1.07
CA GLU A 109 2.22 -6.49 -0.63
C GLU A 109 2.10 -5.82 0.75
N LEU A 110 3.20 -5.83 1.50
CA LEU A 110 3.38 -4.92 2.65
C LEU A 110 3.84 -3.57 2.11
N ALA A 111 3.07 -2.51 2.35
CA ALA A 111 3.47 -1.16 1.97
C ALA A 111 4.08 -0.41 3.16
N VAL A 112 5.24 0.19 2.93
CA VAL A 112 5.92 1.10 3.85
C VAL A 112 5.46 2.53 3.54
N VAL A 113 4.96 3.24 4.54
CA VAL A 113 4.59 4.65 4.41
C VAL A 113 5.68 5.50 5.04
N VAL A 114 6.32 6.34 4.24
CA VAL A 114 7.41 7.22 4.68
C VAL A 114 6.85 8.56 5.17
N ASN A 115 7.32 9.00 6.34
CA ASN A 115 7.02 10.31 6.93
C ASN A 115 8.18 11.28 6.67
N GLY A 116 7.91 12.35 5.92
CA GLY A 116 8.89 13.41 5.70
C GLY A 116 9.87 13.14 4.55
N LEU A 117 10.92 13.96 4.50
CA LEU A 117 11.91 13.93 3.45
C LEU A 117 13.11 13.10 3.91
N VAL A 118 13.39 12.04 3.17
CA VAL A 118 14.58 11.20 3.37
C VAL A 118 15.43 11.21 2.10
N ARG A 119 16.75 11.35 2.25
CA ARG A 119 17.70 11.39 1.13
C ARG A 119 19.05 10.87 1.61
N ASN A 120 19.66 9.95 0.87
CA ASN A 120 20.95 9.34 1.19
C ASN A 120 21.00 8.84 2.65
N ALA A 121 19.90 8.21 3.11
CA ALA A 121 19.80 7.67 4.45
C ALA A 121 20.58 6.35 4.55
N ASP A 122 21.17 6.14 5.73
CA ASP A 122 21.55 4.81 6.20
C ASP A 122 20.32 4.07 6.75
N GLU A 123 20.53 2.85 7.26
CA GLU A 123 19.46 1.99 7.76
C GLU A 123 18.70 2.62 8.94
N GLU A 124 19.43 3.22 9.89
CA GLU A 124 18.83 3.88 11.07
C GLU A 124 17.97 5.08 10.67
N ALA A 125 18.48 5.94 9.77
CA ALA A 125 17.73 7.09 9.28
C ALA A 125 16.54 6.66 8.39
N ALA A 126 16.67 5.56 7.65
CA ALA A 126 15.57 5.00 6.87
C ALA A 126 14.45 4.48 7.78
N GLU A 127 14.80 3.73 8.84
CA GLU A 127 13.85 3.21 9.83
C GLU A 127 13.13 4.37 10.56
N ALA A 128 13.88 5.38 11.00
CA ALA A 128 13.32 6.56 11.66
C ALA A 128 12.38 7.38 10.75
N ALA A 129 12.51 7.26 9.43
CA ALA A 129 11.64 7.93 8.46
C ALA A 129 10.33 7.16 8.19
N ILE A 130 10.15 5.94 8.70
CA ILE A 130 8.93 5.16 8.48
C ILE A 130 7.80 5.69 9.38
N LEU A 131 6.69 6.14 8.77
CA LEU A 131 5.46 6.45 9.50
C LEU A 131 4.81 5.19 10.07
N GLY A 132 4.84 4.13 9.28
CA GLY A 132 4.22 2.85 9.57
C GLY A 132 3.94 2.06 8.31
N TYR A 133 3.08 1.07 8.44
CA TYR A 133 2.83 0.08 7.40
C TYR A 133 1.35 -0.06 7.07
N THR A 134 1.04 -0.43 5.84
CA THR A 134 -0.34 -0.72 5.40
C THR A 134 -0.33 -1.88 4.41
N CYS A 135 -1.51 -2.41 4.06
CA CYS A 135 -1.61 -3.41 2.99
C CYS A 135 -1.66 -2.70 1.64
N ALA A 136 -1.04 -3.31 0.63
CA ALA A 136 -1.14 -2.91 -0.76
C ALA A 136 -1.54 -4.07 -1.65
N ASN A 137 -2.13 -3.73 -2.80
CA ASN A 137 -2.26 -4.65 -3.92
C ASN A 137 -1.60 -4.02 -5.16
N ASP A 138 -0.46 -4.55 -5.60
CA ASP A 138 0.23 -4.09 -6.80
C ASP A 138 -0.40 -4.74 -8.05
N LEU A 139 -1.61 -4.29 -8.37
CA LEU A 139 -2.33 -4.81 -9.53
C LEU A 139 -1.54 -4.59 -10.80
N THR A 140 -1.45 -5.66 -11.58
CA THR A 140 -0.55 -5.73 -12.73
C THR A 140 -1.26 -6.33 -13.92
N SER A 141 -1.20 -5.67 -15.06
CA SER A 141 -1.54 -6.29 -16.32
C SER A 141 -0.38 -7.18 -16.77
N ARG A 142 -0.58 -8.49 -16.67
CA ARG A 142 0.43 -9.51 -16.99
C ARG A 142 0.81 -9.47 -18.46
N ASP A 143 -0.19 -9.35 -19.34
CA ASP A 143 -0.03 -9.29 -20.78
C ASP A 143 0.78 -8.07 -21.23
N LEU A 144 0.59 -6.92 -20.58
CA LEU A 144 1.40 -5.74 -20.84
C LEU A 144 2.81 -5.88 -20.26
N ARG A 145 2.96 -6.44 -19.06
CA ARG A 145 4.27 -6.70 -18.44
C ARG A 145 5.15 -7.61 -19.30
N GLU A 146 4.58 -8.58 -20.02
CA GLU A 146 5.34 -9.47 -20.92
C GLU A 146 5.66 -8.83 -22.26
N ARG A 147 4.71 -8.06 -22.80
CA ARG A 147 4.87 -7.39 -24.08
C ARG A 147 5.82 -6.19 -24.01
N GLU A 148 5.92 -5.57 -22.84
CA GLU A 148 6.66 -4.33 -22.63
C GLU A 148 7.88 -4.58 -21.74
N GLY A 149 9.02 -4.03 -22.15
CA GLY A 149 10.24 -4.06 -21.33
C GLY A 149 10.21 -3.12 -20.12
N GLN A 150 9.14 -2.35 -19.93
CA GLN A 150 8.95 -1.39 -18.83
C GLN A 150 7.59 -1.63 -18.17
N TRP A 151 7.52 -1.52 -16.84
CA TRP A 151 6.33 -1.94 -16.07
C TRP A 151 5.35 -0.80 -15.76
N THR A 152 5.72 0.45 -16.04
CA THR A 152 4.93 1.63 -15.66
C THR A 152 3.49 1.57 -16.17
N ARG A 153 3.27 1.18 -17.44
CA ARG A 153 1.92 1.08 -17.98
C ARG A 153 1.17 -0.12 -17.42
N ALA A 154 1.82 -1.27 -17.37
CA ALA A 154 1.24 -2.50 -16.82
C ALA A 154 0.75 -2.36 -15.38
N LYS A 155 1.42 -1.52 -14.58
CA LYS A 155 1.11 -1.28 -13.16
C LYS A 155 0.42 0.07 -12.90
N GLY A 156 0.30 0.96 -13.89
CA GLY A 156 0.02 2.37 -13.66
C GLY A 156 -1.39 2.86 -13.95
N TYR A 157 -2.34 1.97 -14.27
CA TYR A 157 -3.73 2.37 -14.50
C TYR A 157 -4.40 2.92 -13.23
N ASP A 158 -5.38 3.80 -13.42
CA ASP A 158 -6.24 4.26 -12.32
C ASP A 158 -6.85 3.07 -11.58
N GLY A 159 -6.72 3.04 -10.25
CA GLY A 159 -7.19 1.93 -9.41
C GLY A 159 -6.27 0.73 -9.31
N PHE A 160 -5.06 0.75 -9.90
CA PHE A 160 -4.12 -0.37 -9.81
C PHE A 160 -3.26 -0.39 -8.53
N CYS A 161 -3.49 0.54 -7.60
CA CYS A 161 -2.82 0.55 -6.30
C CYS A 161 -3.82 0.70 -5.13
N PRO A 162 -4.66 -0.31 -4.86
CA PRO A 162 -5.40 -0.36 -3.60
C PRO A 162 -4.46 -0.28 -2.39
N LEU A 163 -4.71 0.66 -1.48
CA LEU A 163 -3.94 0.85 -0.24
C LEU A 163 -4.88 0.96 0.98
N GLY A 164 -4.54 0.32 2.09
CA GLY A 164 -5.29 0.46 3.34
C GLY A 164 -5.29 -0.80 4.21
N PRO A 165 -6.21 -0.91 5.20
CA PRO A 165 -7.29 0.04 5.53
C PRO A 165 -6.84 1.29 6.30
N TRP A 166 -5.69 1.23 6.94
CA TRP A 166 -5.05 2.29 7.71
C TRP A 166 -3.54 2.06 7.74
N ILE A 167 -2.79 3.05 8.22
CA ILE A 167 -1.38 2.90 8.54
C ILE A 167 -1.27 2.45 9.99
N GLU A 168 -0.66 1.29 10.25
CA GLU A 168 -0.28 0.85 11.59
C GLU A 168 1.14 1.31 11.90
N THR A 169 1.28 2.19 12.89
CA THR A 169 2.57 2.81 13.25
C THR A 169 3.39 1.97 14.24
N ALA A 170 2.79 0.95 14.85
CA ALA A 170 3.45 0.12 15.88
C ALA A 170 3.62 -1.35 15.42
N LEU A 171 3.55 -1.58 14.11
CA LEU A 171 3.67 -2.91 13.53
C LEU A 171 5.14 -3.33 13.49
N GLU A 172 5.45 -4.52 14.00
CA GLU A 172 6.70 -5.22 13.70
C GLU A 172 6.59 -5.81 12.28
N PRO A 173 7.35 -5.30 11.29
CA PRO A 173 7.16 -5.68 9.89
C PRO A 173 7.66 -7.09 9.57
N LEU A 174 8.56 -7.67 10.38
CA LEU A 174 9.13 -8.99 10.13
C LEU A 174 8.28 -10.10 10.78
N GLY A 175 8.10 -11.22 10.07
CA GLY A 175 7.35 -12.36 10.59
C GLY A 175 5.83 -12.29 10.38
N LEU A 176 5.33 -11.29 9.65
CA LEU A 176 3.91 -11.12 9.37
C LEU A 176 3.44 -12.07 8.27
N ARG A 177 2.20 -12.55 8.36
CA ARG A 177 1.59 -13.34 7.29
C ARG A 177 0.92 -12.42 6.26
N LEU A 178 1.35 -12.52 5.02
CA LEU A 178 0.81 -11.79 3.87
C LEU A 178 -0.08 -12.72 3.03
N ARG A 179 -1.32 -12.31 2.73
CA ARG A 179 -2.26 -13.16 2.01
C ARG A 179 -3.17 -12.40 1.06
N ALA A 180 -3.32 -12.93 -0.16
CA ALA A 180 -4.38 -12.54 -1.09
C ALA A 180 -5.49 -13.60 -1.13
N ARG A 181 -6.75 -13.13 -1.16
CA ARG A 181 -7.92 -13.98 -1.40
C ARG A 181 -8.73 -13.43 -2.57
N VAL A 182 -9.13 -14.31 -3.49
CA VAL A 182 -10.01 -13.97 -4.61
C VAL A 182 -11.23 -14.87 -4.52
N ASN A 183 -12.41 -14.28 -4.36
CA ASN A 183 -13.67 -15.02 -4.14
C ASN A 183 -13.56 -16.02 -2.97
N GLY A 184 -12.91 -15.61 -1.88
CA GLY A 184 -12.69 -16.43 -0.68
C GLY A 184 -11.54 -17.43 -0.78
N ALA A 185 -11.12 -17.83 -1.99
CA ALA A 185 -10.00 -18.74 -2.20
C ALA A 185 -8.65 -18.05 -2.02
N VAL A 186 -7.73 -18.70 -1.29
CA VAL A 186 -6.36 -18.20 -1.10
C VAL A 186 -5.60 -18.32 -2.43
N ARG A 187 -4.97 -17.23 -2.85
CA ARG A 187 -4.19 -17.16 -4.10
C ARG A 187 -2.71 -16.84 -3.88
N GLN A 188 -2.41 -16.15 -2.79
CA GLN A 188 -1.05 -15.86 -2.33
C GLN A 188 -1.04 -16.03 -0.82
N ASP A 189 0.00 -16.66 -0.27
CA ASP A 189 0.19 -16.88 1.16
C ASP A 189 1.70 -16.96 1.44
N ALA A 190 2.24 -15.95 2.10
CA ALA A 190 3.67 -15.79 2.35
C ALA A 190 3.91 -15.21 3.75
N ASN A 191 5.17 -15.19 4.18
CA ASN A 191 5.57 -14.52 5.42
C ASN A 191 6.65 -13.47 5.15
N THR A 192 6.53 -12.28 5.75
CA THR A 192 7.48 -11.17 5.51
C THR A 192 8.91 -11.46 5.97
N LYS A 193 9.14 -12.50 6.80
CA LYS A 193 10.50 -12.98 7.10
C LYS A 193 11.23 -13.60 5.88
N GLU A 194 10.49 -13.90 4.81
CA GLU A 194 11.01 -14.47 3.56
C GLU A 194 11.43 -13.40 2.57
N MET A 195 11.26 -12.11 2.91
CA MET A 195 11.81 -11.00 2.14
C MET A 195 13.33 -11.14 2.04
N VAL A 196 13.87 -10.92 0.83
CA VAL A 196 15.31 -10.90 0.58
C VAL A 196 15.95 -9.62 1.11
#